data_AF-A0A0N4US23-F1
#
_entry.id   AF-A0A0N4US23-F1
#
_cell.length_a   1.000
_cell.length_b   1.000
_cell.length_c   1.000
_cell.angle_alpha   90.00
_cell.angle_beta   90.00
_cell.angle_gamma   90.00
#
_symmetry.space_group_name_H-M   'P 1'
#
loop_
_entity.id
_entity.type
_entity.pdbx_description
1 polymer ?
#
loop_
_entity_poly.entity_id
_entity_poly.type
_entity_poly.pdbx_seq_one_letter_code
_entity_poly.pdbx_strand_id
1 'polypeptide(L)'
;MLAYLFVLTSLCNFANGDEKEINVCVKFVPGAQNALKRRPTVPVENCQDRDAACSQIFNIANNDVYAENLMPNMDYKVAENCQKPEYGMLARQICPRTCATCCLTREYNCQNVGGEDGPCRNFSRLMCGQFPNIALQFCPQICGLCHLPGAANMCPDTIDGCDILVGLGICTDNRYKNLCQRSCFSRDCLTNQTSELLIAIED
;
A
#
# COMPACT_ATOMS: atom_id res chain seq x y z
N MET A 1 27.72 -0.31 -29.87
CA MET A 1 28.34 0.47 -28.77
C MET A 1 27.63 1.80 -28.49
N LEU A 2 27.13 2.54 -29.49
CA LEU A 2 26.39 3.80 -29.29
C LEU A 2 25.07 3.66 -28.49
N ALA A 3 24.32 2.56 -28.65
CA ALA A 3 23.06 2.37 -27.91
C ALA A 3 23.28 2.23 -26.38
N TYR A 4 24.42 1.67 -25.95
CA TYR A 4 24.75 1.50 -24.54
C TYR A 4 25.11 2.84 -23.87
N LEU A 5 25.71 3.75 -24.64
CA LEU A 5 26.01 5.12 -24.20
C LEU A 5 24.73 5.94 -23.99
N PHE A 6 23.70 5.76 -24.80
CA PHE A 6 22.41 6.44 -24.62
C PHE A 6 21.65 5.96 -23.37
N VAL A 7 21.73 4.67 -23.05
CA VAL A 7 21.12 4.12 -21.82
C VAL A 7 21.86 4.63 -20.58
N LEU A 8 23.19 4.71 -20.63
CA LEU A 8 24.00 5.27 -19.53
C LEU A 8 23.81 6.77 -19.35
N THR A 9 23.71 7.56 -20.43
CA THR A 9 23.46 9.01 -20.31
C THR A 9 22.03 9.32 -19.85
N SER A 10 21.05 8.48 -20.17
CA SER A 10 19.68 8.63 -19.66
C SER A 10 19.58 8.34 -18.16
N LEU A 11 20.44 7.48 -17.62
CA LEU A 11 20.54 7.20 -16.19
C LEU A 11 21.34 8.27 -15.42
N CYS A 12 22.07 9.15 -16.10
CA CYS A 12 22.87 10.21 -15.46
C CYS A 12 22.17 11.57 -15.37
N ASN A 13 21.01 11.76 -15.99
CA ASN A 13 20.22 13.00 -15.90
C ASN A 13 19.19 12.99 -14.76
N PHE A 14 19.50 12.33 -13.63
CA PHE A 14 18.77 12.59 -12.40
C PHE A 14 19.16 13.97 -11.87
N ALA A 15 18.50 15.00 -12.40
CA ALA A 15 18.40 16.28 -11.71
C ALA A 15 17.95 16.03 -10.27
N ASN A 16 18.48 16.81 -9.31
CA ASN A 16 18.07 16.78 -7.91
C ASN A 16 16.55 16.67 -7.85
N GLY A 17 16.05 15.57 -7.28
CA GLY A 17 14.63 15.25 -7.34
C GLY A 17 13.85 16.32 -6.59
N ASP A 18 13.03 17.08 -7.32
CA ASP A 18 12.06 17.97 -6.70
C ASP A 18 11.17 17.14 -5.74
N GLU A 19 10.74 17.74 -4.65
CA GLU A 19 9.82 17.12 -3.71
C GLU A 19 8.37 17.39 -4.12
N LYS A 20 7.48 16.46 -3.78
CA LYS A 20 6.06 16.61 -4.06
C LYS A 20 5.20 16.02 -2.95
N GLU A 21 4.14 16.74 -2.60
CA GLU A 21 3.08 16.23 -1.72
C GLU A 21 2.46 14.96 -2.31
N ILE A 22 2.25 13.94 -1.50
CA ILE A 22 1.69 12.66 -1.97
C ILE A 22 0.29 12.85 -2.60
N ASN A 23 0.08 12.17 -3.73
CA ASN A 23 -1.19 12.13 -4.45
C ASN A 23 -1.82 10.72 -4.52
N VAL A 24 -1.10 9.70 -4.05
CA VAL A 24 -1.55 8.31 -3.91
C VAL A 24 -1.47 7.90 -2.45
N CYS A 25 -2.28 6.92 -2.03
CA CYS A 25 -2.35 6.50 -0.62
C CYS A 25 -2.63 7.66 0.34
N VAL A 26 -3.52 8.60 -0.02
CA VAL A 26 -3.77 9.81 0.76
C VAL A 26 -4.98 9.66 1.67
N LYS A 27 -4.82 10.06 2.94
CA LYS A 27 -5.90 10.49 3.83
C LYS A 27 -5.73 11.96 4.20
N PHE A 28 -6.83 12.59 4.60
CA PHE A 28 -6.83 13.97 5.06
C PHE A 28 -6.95 14.02 6.58
N VAL A 29 -6.01 14.70 7.24
CA VAL A 29 -6.05 14.90 8.70
C VAL A 29 -6.16 16.39 9.03
N PRO A 30 -6.76 16.77 10.17
CA PRO A 30 -6.74 18.15 10.63
C PRO A 30 -5.31 18.64 10.89
N GLY A 31 -4.92 19.74 10.24
CA GLY A 31 -3.66 20.44 10.47
C GLY A 31 -3.82 21.73 11.27
N ALA A 32 -2.78 22.56 11.24
CA ALA A 32 -2.85 23.90 11.81
C ALA A 32 -3.92 24.74 11.08
N GLN A 33 -4.62 25.60 11.84
CA GLN A 33 -5.62 26.54 11.31
C GLN A 33 -6.79 25.87 10.54
N ASN A 34 -7.18 24.65 10.92
CA ASN A 34 -8.21 23.86 10.26
C ASN A 34 -7.93 23.50 8.79
N ALA A 35 -6.70 23.68 8.31
CA ALA A 35 -6.32 23.20 6.99
C ALA A 35 -6.19 21.68 7.00
N LEU A 36 -6.78 21.00 6.01
CA LEU A 36 -6.61 19.56 5.85
C LEU A 36 -5.21 19.25 5.31
N LYS A 37 -4.58 18.22 5.87
CA LYS A 37 -3.22 17.80 5.53
C LYS A 37 -3.20 16.41 4.91
N ARG A 38 -2.44 16.27 3.82
CA ARG A 38 -2.28 15.02 3.07
C ARG A 38 -1.30 14.12 3.78
N ARG A 39 -1.78 12.98 4.30
CA ARG A 39 -0.96 11.99 5.00
C ARG A 39 -1.12 10.61 4.37
N PRO A 40 -0.13 9.72 4.49
CA PRO A 40 -0.27 8.34 4.05
C PRO A 40 -1.45 7.66 4.77
N THR A 41 -2.32 6.96 4.05
CA THR A 41 -3.41 6.15 4.64
C THR A 41 -2.84 5.11 5.61
N VAL A 42 -1.73 4.48 5.20
CA VAL A 42 -0.92 3.57 5.99
C VAL A 42 0.36 4.29 6.42
N PRO A 43 0.64 4.42 7.73
CA PRO A 43 1.90 4.99 8.21
C PRO A 43 3.11 4.30 7.60
N VAL A 44 4.11 5.06 7.14
CA VAL A 44 5.24 4.53 6.37
C VAL A 44 6.12 3.56 7.17
N GLU A 45 6.14 3.72 8.50
CA GLU A 45 6.80 2.83 9.46
C GLU A 45 6.15 1.45 9.58
N ASN A 46 4.98 1.25 8.98
CA ASN A 46 4.31 -0.05 8.95
C ASN A 46 4.82 -0.95 7.83
N CYS A 47 5.40 -0.38 6.75
CA CYS A 47 6.03 -1.17 5.70
C CYS A 47 7.55 -0.95 5.66
N GLN A 48 8.26 -1.79 4.89
CA GLN A 48 9.70 -1.70 4.69
C GLN A 48 10.01 -1.64 3.21
N ASP A 49 11.06 -0.89 2.88
CA ASP A 49 11.66 -0.99 1.56
C ASP A 49 12.34 -2.35 1.42
N ARG A 50 12.22 -2.95 0.24
CA ARG A 50 12.81 -4.24 -0.10
C ARG A 50 14.25 -4.10 -0.59
N ASP A 51 14.65 -2.89 -0.96
CA ASP A 51 16.02 -2.57 -1.37
C ASP A 51 16.56 -1.42 -0.52
N ALA A 52 17.78 -1.58 -0.01
CA ALA A 52 18.46 -0.52 0.73
C ALA A 52 18.82 0.67 -0.19
N ALA A 53 18.81 0.47 -1.51
CA ALA A 53 19.16 1.47 -2.50
C ALA A 53 18.02 2.48 -2.80
N CYS A 54 16.88 2.39 -2.11
CA CYS A 54 15.71 3.22 -2.42
C CYS A 54 15.97 4.73 -2.35
N SER A 55 16.83 5.19 -1.44
CA SER A 55 17.22 6.60 -1.38
C SER A 55 18.03 7.03 -2.59
N GLN A 56 18.90 6.18 -3.13
CA GLN A 56 19.63 6.45 -4.37
C GLN A 56 18.73 6.36 -5.60
N ILE A 57 17.86 5.34 -5.68
CA ILE A 57 16.94 5.13 -6.79
C ILE A 57 16.01 6.34 -6.98
N PHE A 58 15.48 6.88 -5.89
CA PHE A 58 14.57 8.02 -5.91
C PHE A 58 15.24 9.37 -5.66
N ASN A 59 16.58 9.41 -5.66
CA ASN A 59 17.41 10.62 -5.50
C ASN A 59 17.04 11.48 -4.28
N ILE A 60 16.88 10.83 -3.13
CA ILE A 60 16.60 11.48 -1.85
C ILE A 60 17.94 12.00 -1.30
N ALA A 61 18.36 13.17 -1.78
CA ALA A 61 19.64 13.79 -1.39
C ALA A 61 19.52 14.70 -0.15
N ASN A 62 18.33 15.25 0.14
CA ASN A 62 18.12 16.26 1.19
C ASN A 62 17.19 15.74 2.30
N ASN A 63 17.73 15.43 3.47
CA ASN A 63 16.97 14.92 4.62
C ASN A 63 16.05 15.96 5.26
N ASP A 64 16.32 17.26 5.11
CA ASP A 64 15.66 18.31 5.89
C ASP A 64 14.16 18.41 5.60
N VAL A 65 13.75 18.23 4.34
CA VAL A 65 12.32 18.26 3.98
C VAL A 65 11.60 17.02 4.50
N TYR A 66 12.26 15.88 4.49
CA TYR A 66 11.69 14.65 5.05
C TYR A 66 11.63 14.69 6.58
N ALA A 67 12.25 15.67 7.25
CA ALA A 67 12.02 15.93 8.67
C ALA A 67 10.60 16.47 8.93
N GLU A 68 10.04 17.28 8.02
CA GLU A 68 8.65 17.77 8.13
C GLU A 68 7.64 16.63 8.07
N ASN A 69 7.97 15.50 7.42
CA ASN A 69 7.11 14.33 7.39
C ASN A 69 6.85 13.74 8.78
N LEU A 70 7.70 14.01 9.77
CA LEU A 70 7.49 13.61 11.16
C LEU A 70 6.39 14.45 11.86
N MET A 71 6.07 15.62 11.31
CA MET A 71 5.07 16.53 11.86
C MET A 71 3.68 16.17 11.32
N PRO A 72 2.71 15.73 12.15
CA PRO A 72 1.40 15.27 11.70
C PRO A 72 0.52 16.40 11.11
N ASN A 73 0.85 17.66 11.42
CA ASN A 73 0.17 18.86 10.94
C ASN A 73 0.77 19.44 9.65
N MET A 74 1.75 18.76 9.04
CA MET A 74 2.36 19.10 7.76
C MET A 74 1.98 18.07 6.69
N ASP A 75 1.93 18.51 5.44
CA ASP A 75 1.68 17.64 4.29
C ASP A 75 2.87 16.69 4.10
N TYR A 76 2.58 15.42 3.80
CA TYR A 76 3.62 14.42 3.59
C TYR A 76 4.21 14.55 2.19
N LYS A 77 5.53 14.70 2.09
CA LYS A 77 6.27 14.85 0.85
C LYS A 77 7.13 13.63 0.55
N VAL A 78 7.25 13.31 -0.74
CA VAL A 78 8.14 12.27 -1.29
C VAL A 78 8.94 12.88 -2.45
N ALA A 79 9.98 12.20 -2.92
CA ALA A 79 10.63 12.58 -4.17
C ALA A 79 9.62 12.56 -5.34
N GLU A 80 9.68 13.51 -6.26
CA GLU A 80 8.75 13.60 -7.40
C GLU A 80 8.72 12.30 -8.21
N ASN A 81 9.88 11.65 -8.36
CA ASN A 81 10.00 10.37 -9.06
C ASN A 81 9.13 9.27 -8.44
N CYS A 82 8.81 9.32 -7.14
CA CYS A 82 7.89 8.37 -6.52
C CYS A 82 6.46 8.46 -7.08
N GLN A 83 6.08 9.60 -7.68
CA GLN A 83 4.74 9.85 -8.21
C GLN A 83 4.65 9.75 -9.73
N LYS A 84 5.78 9.56 -10.41
CA LYS A 84 5.81 9.40 -11.87
C LYS A 84 5.29 8.01 -12.26
N PRO A 85 4.32 7.90 -13.19
CA PRO A 85 3.76 6.61 -13.59
C PRO A 85 4.81 5.59 -14.02
N GLU A 86 5.89 6.04 -14.66
CA GLU A 86 7.00 5.21 -15.16
C GLU A 86 7.74 4.49 -14.03
N TYR A 87 7.71 5.04 -12.81
CA TYR A 87 8.33 4.45 -11.62
C TYR A 87 7.31 3.87 -10.64
N GLY A 88 6.00 3.91 -10.95
CA GLY A 88 4.94 3.52 -10.02
C GLY A 88 5.05 2.06 -9.54
N MET A 89 5.34 1.13 -10.45
CA MET A 89 5.57 -0.28 -10.08
C MET A 89 6.81 -0.44 -9.19
N LEU A 90 7.90 0.26 -9.52
CA LEU A 90 9.14 0.23 -8.75
C LEU A 90 8.94 0.78 -7.33
N ALA A 91 8.26 1.92 -7.23
CA ALA A 91 7.90 2.56 -5.96
C ALA A 91 7.07 1.61 -5.08
N ARG A 92 6.08 0.91 -5.66
CA ARG A 92 5.23 -0.06 -4.95
C ARG A 92 5.97 -1.33 -4.54
N GLN A 93 6.76 -1.90 -5.43
CA GLN A 93 7.33 -3.25 -5.24
C GLN A 93 8.65 -3.24 -4.48
N ILE A 94 9.46 -2.21 -4.65
CA ILE A 94 10.82 -2.15 -4.11
C ILE A 94 10.91 -1.11 -3.00
N CYS A 95 10.29 0.05 -3.16
CA CYS A 95 10.46 1.20 -2.27
C CYS A 95 9.16 1.73 -1.63
N PRO A 96 8.27 0.87 -1.10
CA PRO A 96 6.95 1.32 -0.66
C PRO A 96 6.99 2.25 0.56
N ARG A 97 8.01 2.13 1.42
CA ARG A 97 8.18 3.04 2.56
C ARG A 97 8.73 4.36 2.08
N THR A 98 9.83 4.33 1.32
CA THR A 98 10.48 5.52 0.77
C THR A 98 9.51 6.38 -0.05
N CYS A 99 8.65 5.76 -0.84
CA CYS A 99 7.68 6.46 -1.69
C CYS A 99 6.28 6.60 -1.07
N ALA A 100 6.10 6.26 0.21
CA ALA A 100 4.81 6.29 0.90
C ALA A 100 3.66 5.55 0.16
N THR A 101 4.00 4.45 -0.52
CA THR A 101 3.05 3.60 -1.25
C THR A 101 2.75 2.30 -0.51
N CYS A 102 2.96 2.24 0.81
CA CYS A 102 2.62 1.09 1.65
C CYS A 102 1.19 0.59 1.34
N CYS A 103 0.20 1.48 1.16
CA CYS A 103 -1.18 1.08 0.88
C CYS A 103 -1.38 0.27 -0.41
N LEU A 104 -0.39 0.25 -1.31
CA LEU A 104 -0.44 -0.53 -2.54
C LEU A 104 0.21 -1.90 -2.39
N THR A 105 0.96 -2.17 -1.32
CA THR A 105 1.55 -3.50 -1.11
C THR A 105 0.47 -4.51 -0.72
N ARG A 106 0.68 -5.80 -0.99
CA ARG A 106 -0.33 -6.84 -0.74
C ARG A 106 -0.81 -6.88 0.72
N GLU A 107 0.09 -6.57 1.64
CA GLU A 107 -0.14 -6.53 3.09
C GLU A 107 -1.13 -5.43 3.49
N TYR A 108 -1.22 -4.35 2.72
CA TYR A 108 -1.91 -3.11 3.08
C TYR A 108 -2.94 -2.64 2.02
N ASN A 109 -3.05 -3.35 0.89
CA ASN A 109 -3.93 -3.04 -0.24
C ASN A 109 -5.36 -3.56 -0.06
N CYS A 110 -5.95 -3.26 1.09
CA CYS A 110 -7.37 -3.39 1.37
C CYS A 110 -7.81 -2.26 2.29
N GLN A 111 -9.11 -2.15 2.56
CA GLN A 111 -9.64 -1.17 3.50
C GLN A 111 -10.03 -1.85 4.81
N ASN A 112 -9.97 -1.09 5.90
CA ASN A 112 -10.64 -1.48 7.13
C ASN A 112 -12.16 -1.42 6.94
N VAL A 113 -12.88 -2.31 7.63
CA VAL A 113 -14.35 -2.27 7.66
C VAL A 113 -14.80 -0.96 8.31
N GLY A 114 -15.68 -0.22 7.64
CA GLY A 114 -16.18 1.08 8.09
C GLY A 114 -15.26 2.28 7.83
N GLY A 115 -14.09 2.09 7.22
CA GLY A 115 -13.18 3.20 6.87
C GLY A 115 -12.56 3.89 8.10
N GLU A 116 -12.34 5.20 8.01
CA GLU A 116 -11.66 5.99 9.07
C GLU A 116 -12.52 6.17 10.33
N ASP A 117 -13.84 6.19 10.18
CA ASP A 117 -14.82 6.28 11.28
C ASP A 117 -15.24 4.90 11.83
N GLY A 118 -14.66 3.83 11.28
CA GLY A 118 -14.97 2.46 11.63
C GLY A 118 -14.42 2.02 13.00
N PRO A 119 -14.64 0.74 13.37
CA PRO A 119 -14.10 0.12 14.59
C PRO A 119 -12.58 0.26 14.74
N CYS A 120 -11.87 0.54 13.65
CA CYS A 120 -10.42 0.62 13.61
C CYS A 120 -9.83 1.98 13.99
N ARG A 121 -10.66 3.01 14.22
CA ARG A 121 -10.22 4.38 14.55
C ARG A 121 -9.22 4.42 15.71
N ASN A 122 -9.45 3.60 16.73
CA ASN A 122 -8.60 3.51 17.93
C ASN A 122 -7.80 2.19 17.99
N PHE A 123 -7.75 1.45 16.89
CA PHE A 123 -7.08 0.15 16.86
C PHE A 123 -5.58 0.35 16.67
N SER A 124 -4.81 0.09 17.74
CA SER A 124 -3.35 0.25 17.71
C SER A 124 -2.65 -0.96 17.07
N ARG A 125 -1.41 -0.77 16.62
CA ARG A 125 -0.59 -1.87 16.08
C ARG A 125 -0.35 -3.00 17.09
N LEU A 126 -0.36 -2.69 18.40
CA LEU A 126 -0.26 -3.70 19.47
C LEU A 126 -1.50 -4.60 19.49
N MET A 127 -2.68 -4.06 19.19
CA MET A 127 -3.94 -4.81 19.16
C MET A 127 -4.00 -5.82 18.01
N CYS A 128 -3.22 -5.62 16.95
CA CYS A 128 -3.13 -6.56 15.82
C CYS A 128 -2.67 -7.96 16.26
N GLY A 129 -1.73 -8.02 17.20
CA GLY A 129 -1.25 -9.29 17.76
C GLY A 129 -2.14 -9.84 18.89
N GLN A 130 -2.78 -8.95 19.65
CA GLN A 130 -3.64 -9.34 20.77
C GLN A 130 -5.00 -9.88 20.31
N PHE A 131 -5.52 -9.39 19.19
CA PHE A 131 -6.85 -9.74 18.68
C PHE A 131 -6.78 -10.09 17.17
N PRO A 132 -6.06 -11.15 16.78
CA PRO A 132 -5.76 -11.45 15.37
C PRO A 132 -7.02 -11.65 14.52
N ASN A 133 -8.07 -12.29 15.05
CA ASN A 133 -9.32 -12.51 14.32
C ASN A 133 -10.09 -11.19 14.07
N ILE A 134 -10.17 -10.33 15.10
CA ILE A 134 -10.79 -8.99 14.96
C ILE A 134 -9.97 -8.13 14.01
N ALA A 135 -8.64 -8.17 14.13
CA ALA A 135 -7.72 -7.47 13.25
C ALA A 135 -7.90 -7.90 11.79
N LEU A 136 -7.98 -9.20 11.51
CA LEU A 136 -8.21 -9.72 10.17
C LEU A 136 -9.58 -9.29 9.63
N GLN A 137 -10.63 -9.45 10.42
CA GLN A 137 -12.00 -9.21 9.98
C GLN A 137 -12.33 -7.73 9.81
N PHE A 138 -11.81 -6.85 10.67
CA PHE A 138 -12.21 -5.44 10.70
C PHE A 138 -11.07 -4.49 10.35
N CYS A 139 -9.85 -4.75 10.82
CA CYS A 139 -8.72 -3.82 10.72
C CYS A 139 -7.51 -4.33 9.90
N PRO A 140 -7.72 -5.05 8.78
CA PRO A 140 -6.62 -5.72 8.10
C PRO A 140 -5.60 -4.74 7.52
N GLN A 141 -6.03 -3.54 7.11
CA GLN A 141 -5.12 -2.53 6.56
C GLN A 141 -4.19 -2.00 7.64
N ILE A 142 -4.69 -1.62 8.81
CA ILE A 142 -3.81 -1.13 9.89
C ILE A 142 -2.81 -2.22 10.30
N CYS A 143 -3.22 -3.48 10.24
CA CYS A 143 -2.45 -4.62 10.72
C CYS A 143 -1.57 -5.31 9.67
N GLY A 144 -1.57 -4.88 8.42
CA GLY A 144 -0.77 -5.53 7.37
C GLY A 144 -1.28 -6.92 6.96
N LEU A 145 -2.56 -7.19 7.17
CA LEU A 145 -3.18 -8.51 6.97
C LEU A 145 -3.94 -8.62 5.65
N CYS A 146 -3.91 -7.60 4.79
CA CYS A 146 -4.66 -7.59 3.53
C CYS A 146 -4.23 -8.70 2.55
N HIS A 147 -3.11 -9.37 2.78
CA HIS A 147 -2.66 -10.49 1.96
C HIS A 147 -3.29 -11.83 2.37
N LEU A 148 -4.02 -11.86 3.49
CA LEU A 148 -4.65 -13.07 4.03
C LEU A 148 -6.09 -13.21 3.53
N PRO A 149 -6.54 -14.43 3.20
CA PRO A 149 -7.96 -14.75 2.99
C PRO A 149 -8.81 -14.37 4.19
N GLY A 150 -9.96 -13.73 3.95
CA GLY A 150 -10.88 -13.29 5.01
C GLY A 150 -10.60 -11.88 5.53
N ALA A 151 -9.51 -11.24 5.11
CA ALA A 151 -9.23 -9.84 5.41
C ALA A 151 -10.38 -8.94 4.94
N ALA A 152 -11.09 -8.31 5.88
CA ALA A 152 -12.32 -7.56 5.61
C ALA A 152 -13.35 -8.35 4.77
N ASN A 153 -13.45 -9.67 5.02
CA ASN A 153 -14.33 -10.60 4.31
C ASN A 153 -14.12 -10.63 2.79
N MET A 154 -12.86 -10.52 2.37
CA MET A 154 -12.43 -10.56 0.97
C MET A 154 -11.31 -11.56 0.76
N CYS A 155 -11.16 -12.00 -0.49
CA CYS A 155 -9.98 -12.72 -0.94
C CYS A 155 -8.88 -11.74 -1.33
N PRO A 156 -7.59 -12.10 -1.14
CA PRO A 156 -6.46 -11.30 -1.62
C PRO A 156 -6.19 -11.58 -3.10
N ASP A 157 -5.50 -10.64 -3.76
CA ASP A 157 -4.81 -10.93 -5.01
C ASP A 157 -3.51 -11.70 -4.69
N THR A 158 -3.22 -12.76 -5.42
CA THR A 158 -2.00 -13.55 -5.24
C THR A 158 -0.80 -12.97 -5.98
N ILE A 159 -1.06 -12.16 -7.02
CA ILE A 159 -0.06 -11.49 -7.84
C ILE A 159 -0.20 -9.96 -7.73
N ASP A 160 0.89 -9.24 -7.99
CA ASP A 160 0.85 -7.79 -8.17
C ASP A 160 0.31 -7.43 -9.56
N GLY A 161 -0.10 -6.17 -9.76
CA GLY A 161 -0.53 -5.67 -11.07
C GLY A 161 -1.94 -6.10 -11.48
N CYS A 162 -2.73 -6.66 -10.57
CA CYS A 162 -4.13 -7.00 -10.82
C CYS A 162 -4.97 -5.79 -11.25
N ASP A 163 -4.61 -4.58 -10.83
CA ASP A 163 -5.22 -3.32 -11.28
C ASP A 163 -5.11 -3.10 -12.80
N ILE A 164 -3.94 -3.38 -13.38
CA ILE A 164 -3.70 -3.30 -14.83
C ILE A 164 -4.49 -4.39 -15.56
N LEU A 165 -4.36 -5.60 -15.02
CA LEU A 165 -4.93 -6.83 -15.53
C LEU A 165 -6.47 -6.78 -15.59
N VAL A 166 -7.14 -6.29 -14.54
CA VAL A 166 -8.59 -6.09 -14.52
C VAL A 166 -9.02 -5.04 -15.55
N GLY A 167 -8.22 -3.98 -15.75
CA GLY A 167 -8.46 -2.99 -16.81
C GLY A 167 -8.48 -3.58 -18.23
N LEU A 168 -7.82 -4.73 -18.44
CA LEU A 168 -7.83 -5.48 -19.70
C LEU A 168 -9.00 -6.48 -19.81
N GLY A 169 -9.91 -6.52 -18.82
CA GLY A 169 -11.13 -7.34 -18.88
C GLY A 169 -10.92 -8.83 -18.57
N ILE A 170 -9.83 -9.21 -17.89
CA ILE A 170 -9.44 -10.63 -17.73
C ILE A 170 -10.26 -11.41 -16.70
N CYS A 171 -11.11 -10.77 -15.90
CA CYS A 171 -11.86 -11.42 -14.82
C CYS A 171 -12.85 -12.50 -15.32
N THR A 172 -13.08 -12.59 -16.63
CA THR A 172 -13.88 -13.65 -17.27
C THR A 172 -13.11 -14.97 -17.40
N ASP A 173 -11.77 -14.95 -17.40
CA ASP A 173 -10.95 -16.16 -17.40
C ASP A 173 -10.67 -16.59 -15.95
N ASN A 174 -11.11 -17.80 -15.60
CA ASN A 174 -10.97 -18.36 -14.25
C ASN A 174 -9.53 -18.35 -13.75
N ARG A 175 -8.52 -18.49 -14.63
CA ARG A 175 -7.11 -18.44 -14.23
C ARG A 175 -6.76 -17.09 -13.64
N TYR A 176 -7.14 -16.01 -14.31
CA TYR A 176 -6.86 -14.67 -13.83
C TYR A 176 -7.79 -14.25 -12.69
N LYS A 177 -9.06 -14.67 -12.71
CA LYS A 177 -9.96 -14.49 -11.57
C LYS A 177 -9.40 -15.13 -10.29
N ASN A 178 -8.79 -16.31 -10.39
CA ASN A 178 -8.17 -17.00 -9.26
C ASN A 178 -6.87 -16.34 -8.77
N LEU A 179 -6.17 -15.61 -9.64
CA LEU A 179 -4.96 -14.86 -9.29
C LEU A 179 -5.27 -13.46 -8.74
N CYS A 180 -6.32 -12.84 -9.26
CA CYS A 180 -6.77 -11.49 -8.94
C CYS A 180 -8.11 -11.51 -8.20
N GLN A 181 -8.25 -12.36 -7.18
CA GLN A 181 -9.53 -12.59 -6.53
C GLN A 181 -10.11 -11.30 -5.92
N ARG A 182 -9.29 -10.45 -5.31
CA ARG A 182 -9.76 -9.16 -4.79
C ARG A 182 -10.21 -8.27 -5.92
N SER A 183 -9.34 -8.06 -6.89
CA SER A 183 -9.58 -7.11 -7.98
C SER A 183 -10.73 -7.54 -8.88
N CYS A 184 -10.99 -8.85 -8.99
CA CYS A 184 -12.13 -9.44 -9.69
C CYS A 184 -13.36 -9.69 -8.78
N PHE A 185 -13.34 -9.22 -7.53
CA PHE A 185 -14.41 -9.42 -6.53
C PHE A 185 -14.83 -10.89 -6.30
N SER A 186 -13.90 -11.83 -6.51
CA SER A 186 -14.10 -13.23 -6.19
C SER A 186 -14.06 -13.46 -4.67
N ARG A 187 -14.91 -14.38 -4.21
CA ARG A 187 -15.01 -14.82 -2.80
C ARG A 187 -14.69 -16.31 -2.63
N ASP A 188 -14.11 -16.92 -3.66
CA ASP A 188 -13.91 -18.38 -3.73
C ASP A 188 -12.97 -18.87 -2.61
N CYS A 189 -12.02 -18.05 -2.13
CA CYS A 189 -11.18 -18.41 -0.99
C CYS A 189 -11.93 -18.55 0.36
N LEU A 190 -13.14 -17.98 0.47
CA LEU A 190 -13.89 -17.93 1.73
C LEU A 190 -14.74 -19.18 1.94
N THR A 191 -14.98 -20.00 0.92
CA THR A 191 -15.86 -21.18 1.01
C THR A 191 -15.33 -22.23 1.99
N ASN A 192 -14.02 -22.28 2.21
CA ASN A 192 -13.40 -23.17 3.20
C ASN A 192 -13.38 -22.59 4.62
N GLN A 193 -13.44 -21.25 4.77
CA GLN A 193 -13.41 -20.61 6.08
C GLN A 193 -14.75 -20.75 6.83
N THR A 194 -15.86 -20.84 6.11
CA THR A 194 -17.18 -21.08 6.72
C THR A 194 -17.32 -22.49 7.31
N SER A 195 -16.56 -23.47 6.81
CA SER A 195 -16.61 -24.85 7.35
C SER A 195 -15.89 -24.96 8.70
N GLU A 196 -14.77 -24.25 8.90
CA GLU A 196 -14.07 -24.25 10.20
C GLU A 196 -14.87 -23.51 11.29
N LEU A 197 -15.62 -22.47 10.93
CA LEU A 197 -16.49 -21.78 11.89
C LEU A 197 -17.72 -22.62 12.29
N LEU A 198 -18.24 -23.48 11.40
CA LEU A 198 -19.31 -24.42 11.75
C LEU A 198 -18.82 -25.53 12.70
N ILE A 199 -17.60 -26.02 12.51
CA ILE A 199 -17.02 -27.06 13.38
C ILE A 199 -16.75 -26.51 14.79
N ALA A 200 -16.37 -25.24 14.92
CA ALA A 200 -16.12 -24.60 16.22
C ALA A 200 -17.39 -24.24 17.02
N ILE A 201 -18.59 -24.44 16.47
CA ILE A 201 -19.87 -24.20 17.16
C ILE A 201 -20.49 -25.53 17.65
N GLU A 202 -19.94 -26.67 17.24
CA GLU A 202 -20.43 -28.01 17.61
C GLU A 202 -19.57 -28.73 18.69
N ASP A 203 -18.51 -28.10 19.19
CA ASP A 203 -17.69 -28.53 20.35
C ASP A 203 -17.83 -27.56 21.54
#